data_AF-A0A7F8KAR2-F1
#
_entry.id   AF-A0A7F8KAR2-F1
#
_cell.length_a   1.000
_cell.length_b   1.000
_cell.length_c   1.000
_cell.angle_alpha   90.00
_cell.angle_beta   90.00
_cell.angle_gamma   90.00
#
_symmetry.space_group_name_H-M   'P 1'
#
loop_
_entity.id
_entity.type
_entity.pdbx_description
1 polymer ?
#
loop_
_entity_poly.entity_id
_entity_poly.type
_entity_poly.pdbx_seq_one_letter_code
_entity_poly.pdbx_strand_id
1 'polypeptide(L)'
;MVLGTWEYLTGFHKRKVERKKAAIEEIKKRLKEEQKKLREERHQEYLKMLAEREEALEEADELDRLVTAKTEPVQYDHLNHTVTVTTISNLDFSAARLLGLPPPEQGAGHRSEEGASSAEKPTRALRRKSRDPLLSQRISSLTASLHAHRRKKVKRKHPSRAQDSTKKPPSATRTSKTQRRRLTGQARHSGE
;
A
#
# COMPACT_ATOMS: atom_id res chain seq x y z
N MET A 1 -62.06 -9.96 -0.34
CA MET A 1 -60.63 -10.17 -0.67
C MET A 1 -60.23 -9.31 -1.86
N VAL A 2 -59.98 -8.01 -1.66
CA VAL A 2 -59.41 -7.13 -2.71
C VAL A 2 -58.39 -6.21 -2.04
N LEU A 3 -57.35 -6.80 -1.46
CA LEU A 3 -56.17 -6.11 -0.97
C LEU A 3 -54.98 -6.84 -1.58
N GLY A 4 -54.51 -6.41 -2.75
CA GLY A 4 -53.38 -7.08 -3.40
C GLY A 4 -52.91 -6.55 -4.75
N THR A 5 -53.65 -5.65 -5.40
CA THR A 5 -53.29 -5.18 -6.76
C THR A 5 -52.45 -3.90 -6.75
N TRP A 6 -52.61 -3.02 -5.75
CA TRP A 6 -51.84 -1.77 -5.64
C TRP A 6 -50.38 -2.00 -5.24
N GLU A 7 -50.13 -2.90 -4.30
CA GLU A 7 -48.77 -3.24 -3.84
C GLU A 7 -47.94 -3.91 -4.94
N TYR A 8 -48.59 -4.67 -5.83
CA TYR A 8 -47.97 -5.34 -6.97
C TYR A 8 -47.39 -4.37 -8.02
N LEU A 9 -48.03 -3.22 -8.26
CA LEU A 9 -47.59 -2.20 -9.23
C LEU A 9 -46.44 -1.33 -8.68
N THR A 10 -46.50 -0.90 -7.41
CA THR A 10 -45.42 -0.12 -6.76
C THR A 10 -44.23 -0.96 -6.28
N GLY A 11 -44.41 -2.27 -6.07
CA GLY A 11 -43.36 -3.19 -5.65
C GLY A 11 -42.30 -3.49 -6.72
N PHE A 12 -42.58 -3.23 -8.00
CA PHE A 12 -41.61 -3.46 -9.08
C PHE A 12 -40.39 -2.55 -8.97
N HIS A 13 -40.58 -1.26 -8.64
CA HIS A 13 -39.47 -0.35 -8.42
C HIS A 13 -38.63 -0.78 -7.21
N LYS A 14 -39.29 -1.18 -6.12
CA LYS A 14 -38.63 -1.72 -4.91
C LYS A 14 -37.79 -2.95 -5.24
N ARG A 15 -38.38 -3.98 -5.86
CA ARG A 15 -37.68 -5.21 -6.28
C ARG A 15 -36.56 -4.97 -7.30
N LYS A 16 -36.73 -4.01 -8.21
CA LYS A 16 -35.69 -3.64 -9.18
C LYS A 16 -34.51 -2.93 -8.50
N VAL A 17 -34.78 -2.08 -7.51
CA VAL A 17 -33.74 -1.43 -6.71
C VAL A 17 -33.05 -2.46 -5.81
N GLU A 18 -33.79 -3.36 -5.18
CA GLU A 18 -33.24 -4.44 -4.35
C GLU A 18 -32.31 -5.36 -5.15
N ARG A 19 -32.73 -5.82 -6.33
CA ARG A 19 -31.86 -6.63 -7.21
C ARG A 19 -30.59 -5.89 -7.62
N LYS A 20 -30.68 -4.59 -7.92
CA LYS A 20 -29.50 -3.77 -8.24
C LYS A 20 -28.58 -3.61 -7.03
N LYS A 21 -29.15 -3.38 -5.85
CA LYS A 21 -28.39 -3.27 -4.59
C LYS A 21 -27.69 -4.59 -4.28
N ALA A 22 -28.40 -5.71 -4.37
CA ALA A 22 -27.84 -7.05 -4.17
C ALA A 22 -26.68 -7.34 -5.12
N ALA A 23 -26.84 -7.09 -6.42
CA ALA A 23 -25.75 -7.28 -7.39
C ALA A 23 -24.53 -6.39 -7.10
N ILE A 24 -24.77 -5.13 -6.70
CA ILE A 24 -23.68 -4.20 -6.33
C ILE A 24 -22.98 -4.68 -5.04
N GLU A 25 -23.73 -5.16 -4.06
CA GLU A 25 -23.18 -5.67 -2.80
C GLU A 25 -22.37 -6.94 -3.01
N GLU A 26 -22.85 -7.85 -3.86
CA GLU A 26 -22.12 -9.06 -4.24
C GLU A 26 -20.78 -8.72 -4.92
N ILE A 27 -20.79 -7.80 -5.90
CA ILE A 27 -19.56 -7.35 -6.56
C ILE A 27 -18.61 -6.68 -5.56
N LYS A 28 -19.12 -5.84 -4.65
CA LYS A 28 -18.31 -5.21 -3.59
C LYS A 28 -17.72 -6.24 -2.63
N LYS A 29 -18.46 -7.29 -2.29
CA LYS A 29 -18.00 -8.35 -1.40
C LYS A 29 -16.85 -9.13 -2.05
N ARG A 30 -17.03 -9.54 -3.31
CA ARG A 30 -15.97 -10.22 -4.09
C ARG A 30 -14.71 -9.36 -4.19
N LEU A 31 -14.84 -8.07 -4.49
CA LEU A 31 -13.70 -7.15 -4.55
C LEU A 31 -12.96 -7.02 -3.21
N LYS A 32 -13.69 -6.99 -2.09
CA LYS A 32 -13.09 -6.94 -0.74
C LYS A 32 -12.37 -8.23 -0.38
N GLU A 33 -12.95 -9.37 -0.75
CA GLU A 33 -12.33 -10.68 -0.53
C GLU A 33 -11.03 -10.81 -1.34
N GLU A 34 -11.02 -10.40 -2.61
CA GLU A 34 -9.81 -10.36 -3.43
C GLU A 34 -8.74 -9.44 -2.82
N GLN A 35 -9.12 -8.25 -2.36
CA GLN A 35 -8.19 -7.35 -1.67
C GLN A 35 -7.65 -7.93 -0.36
N LYS A 36 -8.48 -8.67 0.37
CA LYS A 36 -8.09 -9.31 1.63
C LYS A 36 -7.09 -10.44 1.36
N LYS A 37 -7.37 -11.30 0.38
CA LYS A 37 -6.46 -12.36 -0.06
C LYS A 37 -5.09 -11.80 -0.48
N LEU A 38 -5.06 -10.76 -1.29
CA LEU A 38 -3.80 -10.14 -1.71
C LEU A 38 -2.99 -9.57 -0.52
N ARG A 39 -3.66 -9.04 0.51
CA ARG A 39 -2.98 -8.58 1.73
C ARG A 39 -2.45 -9.74 2.55
N GLU A 40 -3.23 -10.81 2.66
CA GLU A 40 -2.85 -12.02 3.39
C GLU A 40 -1.67 -12.73 2.71
N GLU A 41 -1.69 -12.90 1.40
CA GLU A 41 -0.59 -13.47 0.61
C GLU A 41 0.70 -12.68 0.84
N ARG A 42 0.65 -11.35 0.68
CA ARG A 42 1.81 -10.49 0.95
C ARG A 42 2.29 -10.59 2.39
N HIS A 43 1.37 -10.69 3.35
CA HIS A 43 1.74 -10.81 4.76
C HIS A 43 2.36 -12.18 5.06
N GLN A 44 1.84 -13.25 4.46
CA GLN A 44 2.41 -14.59 4.57
C GLN A 44 3.80 -14.65 3.93
N GLU A 45 3.99 -14.06 2.75
CA GLU A 45 5.31 -13.93 2.13
C GLU A 45 6.28 -13.18 3.03
N TYR A 46 5.84 -12.07 3.63
CA TYR A 46 6.67 -11.34 4.59
C TYR A 46 7.05 -12.19 5.81
N LEU A 47 6.11 -12.96 6.36
CA LEU A 47 6.40 -13.87 7.48
C LEU A 47 7.35 -14.99 7.07
N LYS A 48 7.23 -15.53 5.86
CA LYS A 48 8.17 -16.53 5.32
C LYS A 48 9.58 -15.97 5.23
N MET A 49 9.76 -14.77 4.68
CA MET A 49 11.06 -14.12 4.60
C MET A 49 11.70 -13.90 5.99
N LEU A 50 10.89 -13.62 7.02
CA LEU A 50 11.40 -13.53 8.39
C LEU A 50 11.81 -14.91 8.94
N ALA A 51 10.96 -15.92 8.73
CA ALA A 51 11.25 -17.29 9.16
C ALA A 51 12.50 -17.86 8.48
N GLU A 52 12.67 -17.66 7.17
CA GLU A 52 13.86 -18.06 6.41
C GLU A 52 15.13 -17.39 6.97
N ARG A 53 15.03 -16.13 7.42
CA ARG A 53 16.15 -15.43 8.05
C ARG A 53 16.47 -15.99 9.44
N GLU A 54 15.44 -16.32 10.23
CA GLU A 54 15.61 -16.91 11.55
C GLU A 54 16.22 -18.32 11.44
N GLU A 55 15.75 -19.13 10.49
CA GLU A 55 16.31 -20.46 10.18
C GLU A 55 17.77 -20.38 9.76
N ALA A 56 18.14 -19.45 8.87
CA ALA A 56 19.53 -19.25 8.46
C ALA A 56 20.44 -18.82 9.63
N LEU A 57 19.89 -18.10 10.60
CA LEU A 57 20.62 -17.69 11.80
C LEU A 57 20.80 -18.87 12.76
N GLU A 58 19.77 -19.70 12.92
CA GLU A 58 19.84 -20.94 13.71
C GLU A 58 20.83 -21.94 13.11
N GLU A 59 20.85 -22.12 11.78
CA GLU A 59 21.83 -22.97 11.08
C GLU A 59 23.28 -22.48 11.30
N ALA A 60 23.49 -21.16 11.28
CA ALA A 60 24.79 -20.58 11.57
C ALA A 60 25.24 -20.83 13.01
N ASP A 61 24.33 -20.68 13.98
CA ASP A 61 24.60 -20.96 15.39
C ASP A 61 24.91 -22.47 15.62
N GLU A 62 24.21 -23.36 14.93
CA GLU A 62 24.50 -24.80 14.97
C GLU A 62 25.90 -25.13 14.44
N LEU A 63 26.28 -24.50 13.33
CA LEU A 63 27.61 -24.67 12.74
C LEU A 63 28.71 -24.14 13.67
N ASP A 64 28.49 -22.98 14.29
CA ASP A 64 29.45 -22.38 15.22
C ASP A 64 29.65 -23.26 16.46
N ARG A 65 28.57 -23.83 17.02
CA ARG A 65 28.66 -24.81 18.12
C ARG A 65 29.49 -26.03 17.71
N LEU A 66 29.28 -26.55 16.50
CA LEU A 66 30.03 -27.70 15.99
C LEU A 66 31.51 -27.40 15.78
N VAL A 67 31.83 -26.20 15.25
CA VAL A 67 33.21 -25.74 15.07
C VAL A 67 33.87 -25.54 16.42
N THR A 68 33.22 -24.81 17.33
CA THR A 68 33.74 -24.54 18.67
C THR A 68 33.98 -25.83 19.45
N ALA A 69 33.05 -26.80 19.39
CA ALA A 69 33.19 -28.09 20.05
C ALA A 69 34.35 -28.96 19.50
N LYS A 70 34.67 -28.85 18.20
CA LYS A 70 35.74 -29.63 17.58
C LYS A 70 37.11 -28.98 17.67
N THR A 71 37.17 -27.67 17.92
CA THR A 71 38.42 -26.93 17.74
C THR A 71 39.16 -26.75 19.05
N GLU A 72 39.88 -27.78 19.45
CA GLU A 72 41.00 -27.63 20.38
C GLU A 72 42.24 -27.11 19.64
N PRO A 73 43.02 -26.18 20.22
CA PRO A 73 44.23 -25.67 19.59
C PRO A 73 45.28 -26.79 19.50
N VAL A 74 45.77 -27.04 18.28
CA VAL A 74 46.79 -28.07 18.05
C VAL A 74 48.16 -27.40 18.01
N GLN A 75 49.03 -27.82 18.92
CA GLN A 75 50.43 -27.35 18.99
C GLN A 75 51.34 -28.34 18.27
N TYR A 76 52.15 -27.81 17.35
CA TYR A 76 53.18 -28.55 16.64
C TYR A 76 54.55 -28.02 17.04
N ASP A 77 55.41 -28.92 17.50
CA ASP A 77 56.77 -28.58 17.88
C ASP A 77 57.71 -28.81 16.72
N HIS A 78 58.44 -27.76 16.33
CA HIS A 78 59.44 -27.79 15.28
C HIS A 78 60.83 -27.52 15.89
N LEU A 79 61.88 -27.89 15.16
CA LEU A 79 63.28 -27.89 15.65
C LEU A 79 63.76 -26.57 16.31
N ASN A 80 63.15 -25.42 16.01
CA ASN A 80 63.54 -24.12 16.58
C ASN A 80 62.36 -23.26 17.07
N HIS A 81 61.12 -23.76 16.99
CA HIS A 81 59.93 -22.99 17.38
C HIS A 81 58.69 -23.88 17.48
N THR A 82 57.68 -23.42 18.19
CA THR A 82 56.37 -24.08 18.27
C THR A 82 55.35 -23.28 17.47
N VAL A 83 54.60 -23.94 16.59
CA VAL A 83 53.48 -23.34 15.85
C VAL A 83 52.19 -23.86 16.46
N THR A 84 51.33 -22.94 16.91
CA THR A 84 49.97 -23.29 17.33
C THR A 84 49.03 -23.01 16.16
N VAL A 85 48.36 -24.05 15.66
CA VAL A 85 47.30 -23.90 14.67
C VAL A 85 45.99 -23.74 15.40
N THR A 86 45.32 -22.62 15.16
CA THR A 86 44.07 -22.26 15.83
C THR A 86 43.10 -21.71 14.78
N THR A 87 41.82 -21.99 14.92
CA THR A 87 40.80 -21.37 14.06
C THR A 87 40.65 -19.89 14.41
N ILE A 88 40.24 -19.11 13.42
CA ILE A 88 39.99 -17.68 13.56
C ILE A 88 38.93 -17.33 14.61
N SER A 89 38.02 -18.25 14.95
CA SER A 89 36.99 -18.04 15.97
C SER A 89 37.53 -18.07 17.40
N ASN A 90 38.60 -18.81 17.66
CA ASN A 90 39.24 -18.90 18.99
C ASN A 90 40.23 -17.75 19.26
N LEU A 91 40.49 -16.89 18.28
CA LEU A 91 41.40 -15.76 18.42
C LEU A 91 40.62 -14.53 18.93
N ASP A 92 41.02 -13.99 20.09
CA ASP A 92 40.46 -12.74 20.58
C ASP A 92 41.05 -11.54 19.82
N PHE A 93 40.35 -11.08 18.79
CA PHE A 93 40.73 -9.89 18.01
C PHE A 93 40.61 -8.59 18.82
N SER A 94 40.11 -8.60 20.07
CA SER A 94 40.11 -7.41 20.94
C SER A 94 41.54 -6.92 21.21
N ALA A 95 42.53 -7.83 21.21
CA ALA A 95 43.95 -7.52 21.34
C ALA A 95 44.54 -6.79 20.12
N ALA A 96 43.85 -6.75 18.96
CA ALA A 96 44.29 -5.94 17.82
C ALA A 96 44.30 -4.43 18.14
N ARG A 97 43.48 -4.00 19.13
CA ARG A 97 43.54 -2.63 19.68
C ARG A 97 44.84 -2.37 20.46
N LEU A 98 45.42 -3.40 21.09
CA LEU A 98 46.72 -3.34 21.80
C LEU A 98 47.91 -3.38 20.82
N LEU A 99 47.74 -4.00 19.64
CA LEU A 99 48.75 -4.07 18.58
C LEU A 99 48.79 -2.83 17.65
N GLY A 100 48.01 -1.78 17.95
CA GLY A 100 48.06 -0.51 17.22
C GLY A 100 47.52 -0.55 15.79
N LEU A 101 46.76 -1.57 15.42
CA LEU A 101 46.13 -1.64 14.10
C LEU A 101 44.83 -0.82 14.09
N PRO A 102 44.57 -0.03 13.03
CA PRO A 102 43.37 0.80 12.95
C PRO A 102 42.11 -0.07 12.97
N PRO A 103 41.06 0.32 13.72
CA PRO A 103 39.81 -0.44 13.74
C PRO A 103 39.22 -0.50 12.33
N PRO A 104 38.62 -1.64 11.92
CA PRO A 104 37.79 -1.66 10.73
C PRO A 104 36.61 -0.71 10.96
N GLU A 105 36.45 0.29 10.09
CA GLU A 105 35.27 1.15 10.06
C GLU A 105 34.03 0.29 9.81
N GLN A 106 33.35 -0.11 10.89
CA GLN A 106 32.00 -0.63 10.87
C GLN A 106 31.08 0.43 11.45
N GLY A 107 30.15 0.84 10.60
CA GLY A 107 29.24 1.95 10.80
C GLY A 107 28.45 1.88 12.11
N ALA A 108 28.10 3.09 12.56
CA ALA A 108 27.29 3.38 13.73
C ALA A 108 26.08 2.42 13.88
N GLY A 109 26.18 1.51 14.83
CA GLY A 109 25.09 0.70 15.36
C GLY A 109 25.05 0.80 16.87
N HIS A 110 24.40 1.86 17.39
CA HIS A 110 24.18 2.10 18.81
C HIS A 110 23.21 1.06 19.39
N ARG A 111 23.74 0.00 20.01
CA ARG A 111 23.02 -0.89 20.92
C ARG A 111 23.27 -0.40 22.36
N SER A 112 22.22 0.00 23.07
CA SER A 112 22.25 0.16 24.52
C SER A 112 21.07 -0.63 25.07
N GLU A 113 21.41 -1.63 25.87
CA GLU A 113 20.49 -2.47 26.64
C GLU A 113 20.11 -1.74 27.94
N GLU A 114 18.81 -1.80 28.21
CA GLU A 114 18.04 -1.85 29.47
C GLU A 114 18.48 -1.15 30.77
N GLY A 115 17.49 -0.46 31.36
CA GLY A 115 17.47 -0.02 32.76
C GLY A 115 16.14 0.64 33.11
N ALA A 116 15.22 -0.13 33.71
CA ALA A 116 13.90 0.33 34.12
C ALA A 116 13.94 1.45 35.17
N SER A 117 13.24 2.56 34.93
CA SER A 117 12.75 3.43 36.01
C SER A 117 11.41 4.09 35.64
N SER A 118 10.47 3.93 36.55
CA SER A 118 9.11 4.45 36.56
C SER A 118 9.10 5.98 36.66
N ALA A 119 8.40 6.65 35.74
CA ALA A 119 7.69 7.91 35.99
C ALA A 119 6.87 8.30 34.75
N GLU A 120 5.55 8.39 34.93
CA GLU A 120 4.59 8.90 33.97
C GLU A 120 4.98 10.29 33.44
N LYS A 121 5.11 10.42 32.12
CA LYS A 121 5.11 11.70 31.41
C LYS A 121 4.26 11.56 30.14
N PRO A 122 3.45 12.57 29.79
CA PRO A 122 2.36 12.41 28.85
C PRO A 122 2.90 12.17 27.44
N THR A 123 2.32 11.16 26.79
CA THR A 123 2.52 10.83 25.38
C THR A 123 2.14 12.04 24.52
N ARG A 124 3.14 12.83 24.13
CA ARG A 124 2.97 13.87 23.11
C ARG A 124 2.64 13.18 21.79
N ALA A 125 1.35 13.06 21.51
CA ALA A 125 0.82 12.48 20.28
C ALA A 125 1.57 13.02 19.06
N LEU A 126 2.17 12.11 18.28
CA LEU A 126 2.82 12.42 17.03
C LEU A 126 1.88 13.25 16.14
N ARG A 127 2.37 14.36 15.61
CA ARG A 127 1.56 15.29 14.80
C ARG A 127 0.93 14.53 13.63
N ARG A 128 -0.40 14.36 13.65
CA ARG A 128 -1.20 13.78 12.55
C ARG A 128 -1.34 14.74 11.36
N LYS A 129 -0.20 15.16 10.81
CA LYS A 129 -0.13 16.03 9.64
C LYS A 129 0.99 15.45 8.81
N SER A 130 0.63 14.85 7.68
CA SER A 130 1.56 14.39 6.66
C SER A 130 2.48 15.55 6.32
N ARG A 131 3.66 15.59 6.94
CA ARG A 131 4.75 16.39 6.42
C ARG A 131 5.04 15.82 5.04
N ASP A 132 5.19 16.69 4.06
CA ASP A 132 5.63 16.26 2.74
C ASP A 132 6.88 15.39 2.98
N PRO A 133 6.88 14.13 2.52
CA PRO A 133 8.07 13.30 2.64
C PRO A 133 9.23 14.11 2.06
N LEU A 134 10.41 14.02 2.70
CA LEU A 134 11.63 14.69 2.22
C LEU A 134 11.98 14.13 0.84
N LEU A 135 11.29 14.60 -0.19
CA LEU A 135 11.39 14.19 -1.57
C LEU A 135 12.10 15.31 -2.30
N SER A 136 13.09 14.92 -3.10
CA SER A 136 13.79 15.87 -3.96
C SER A 136 12.78 16.57 -4.88
N GLN A 137 13.09 17.82 -5.27
CA GLN A 137 12.23 18.64 -6.12
C GLN A 137 11.79 17.93 -7.40
N ARG A 138 12.67 17.06 -7.94
CA ARG A 138 12.43 16.24 -9.13
C ARG A 138 11.35 15.17 -8.90
N ILE A 139 11.29 14.57 -7.72
CA ILE A 139 10.26 13.58 -7.38
C ILE A 139 8.93 14.29 -7.11
N SER A 140 8.95 15.42 -6.40
CA SER A 140 7.75 16.21 -6.12
C SER A 140 7.06 16.73 -7.40
N SER A 141 7.84 17.25 -8.35
CA SER A 141 7.31 17.75 -9.63
C SER A 141 6.74 16.62 -10.50
N LEU A 142 7.42 15.47 -10.55
CA LEU A 142 6.95 14.30 -11.28
C LEU A 142 5.64 13.75 -10.71
N THR A 143 5.57 13.57 -9.39
CA THR A 143 4.38 13.06 -8.71
C THR A 143 3.19 14.02 -8.89
N ALA A 144 3.42 15.34 -8.82
CA ALA A 144 2.38 16.34 -9.11
C ALA A 144 1.87 16.25 -10.56
N SER A 145 2.78 16.10 -11.54
CA SER A 145 2.43 15.95 -12.96
C SER A 145 1.62 14.68 -13.22
N LEU A 146 2.03 13.54 -12.66
CA LEU A 146 1.32 12.27 -12.78
C LEU A 146 -0.09 12.33 -12.17
N HIS A 147 -0.25 12.97 -11.01
CA HIS A 147 -1.57 13.14 -10.38
C HIS A 147 -2.46 14.13 -11.13
N ALA A 148 -1.91 15.18 -11.73
CA ALA A 148 -2.65 16.11 -12.58
C ALA A 148 -3.21 15.39 -13.83
N HIS A 149 -2.44 14.48 -14.42
CA HIS A 149 -2.85 13.74 -15.61
C HIS A 149 -3.90 12.66 -15.29
N ARG A 150 -3.88 12.07 -14.09
CA ARG A 150 -4.89 11.09 -13.63
C ARG A 150 -6.27 11.71 -13.36
N ARG A 151 -6.37 12.99 -12.99
CA ARG A 151 -7.67 13.64 -12.67
C ARG A 151 -8.52 13.99 -13.90
N LYS A 152 -7.98 13.93 -15.11
CA LYS A 152 -8.69 14.34 -16.35
C LYS A 152 -9.65 13.30 -16.95
N LYS A 153 -9.88 12.14 -16.32
CA LYS A 153 -10.81 11.11 -16.85
C LYS A 153 -12.07 10.83 -16.02
N VAL A 154 -12.39 11.64 -15.01
CA VAL A 154 -13.75 11.66 -14.47
C VAL A 154 -14.48 12.82 -15.11
N LYS A 155 -15.50 12.55 -15.94
CA LYS A 155 -16.43 13.55 -16.48
C LYS A 155 -17.03 14.35 -15.30
N ARG A 156 -16.35 15.42 -14.91
CA ARG A 156 -16.97 16.49 -14.10
C ARG A 156 -17.97 17.17 -15.01
N LYS A 157 -19.23 17.23 -14.58
CA LYS A 157 -20.24 18.03 -15.26
C LYS A 157 -19.78 19.48 -15.22
N HIS A 158 -19.46 20.06 -16.37
CA HIS A 158 -19.28 21.50 -16.52
C HIS A 158 -20.63 22.19 -16.29
N PRO A 159 -20.72 23.32 -15.56
CA PRO A 159 -21.81 24.24 -15.73
C PRO A 159 -21.60 24.95 -17.07
N SER A 160 -22.05 24.33 -18.16
CA SER A 160 -22.05 24.95 -19.48
C SER A 160 -23.15 26.01 -19.52
N ARG A 161 -22.76 27.26 -19.29
CA ARG A 161 -23.44 28.43 -19.83
C ARG A 161 -23.12 28.46 -21.33
N ALA A 162 -24.16 28.20 -22.13
CA ALA A 162 -24.33 28.48 -23.55
C ALA A 162 -23.06 28.48 -24.44
N GLN A 163 -22.94 27.48 -25.32
CA GLN A 163 -22.80 27.63 -26.78
C GLN A 163 -22.80 26.22 -27.41
N ASP A 164 -23.95 25.81 -27.93
CA ASP A 164 -24.10 24.64 -28.81
C ASP A 164 -23.51 25.00 -30.19
N SER A 165 -22.35 24.46 -30.57
CA SER A 165 -21.81 24.63 -31.93
C SER A 165 -21.18 23.37 -32.53
N THR A 166 -21.49 22.17 -32.01
CA THR A 166 -20.94 20.91 -32.55
C THR A 166 -21.98 19.82 -32.78
N LYS A 167 -23.10 20.16 -33.43
CA LYS A 167 -24.01 19.16 -33.99
C LYS A 167 -24.15 19.40 -35.50
N LYS A 168 -23.89 18.34 -36.27
CA LYS A 168 -24.11 18.28 -37.73
C LYS A 168 -25.48 18.86 -38.05
N PRO A 169 -25.63 19.66 -39.13
CA PRO A 169 -26.92 20.21 -39.49
C PRO A 169 -27.93 19.06 -39.69
N PRO A 170 -29.18 19.21 -39.20
CA PRO A 170 -30.21 18.24 -39.52
C PRO A 170 -30.39 18.18 -41.04
N SER A 171 -30.58 16.99 -41.59
CA SER A 171 -30.97 16.82 -42.99
C SER A 171 -32.22 17.68 -43.26
N ALA A 172 -32.34 18.20 -44.49
CA ALA A 172 -33.35 19.19 -44.90
C ALA A 172 -34.81 18.81 -44.55
N THR A 173 -35.07 17.53 -44.25
CA THR A 173 -36.40 16.99 -43.93
C THR A 173 -36.65 16.76 -42.43
N ARG A 174 -35.69 16.99 -41.54
CA ARG A 174 -35.77 16.53 -40.13
C ARG A 174 -35.73 17.67 -39.12
N THR A 175 -36.91 18.17 -38.73
CA THR A 175 -37.05 19.17 -37.66
C THR A 175 -36.71 18.59 -36.28
N SER A 176 -36.14 19.41 -35.39
CA SER A 176 -35.81 18.97 -34.03
C SER A 176 -37.07 18.78 -33.18
N LYS A 177 -37.02 17.88 -32.18
CA LYS A 177 -38.13 17.63 -31.25
C LYS A 177 -38.64 18.92 -30.57
N THR A 178 -37.72 19.82 -30.25
CA THR A 178 -38.02 21.11 -29.63
C THR A 178 -38.71 22.06 -30.61
N GLN A 179 -38.27 22.10 -31.86
CA GLN A 179 -38.90 22.90 -32.91
C GLN A 179 -40.33 22.41 -33.22
N ARG A 180 -40.54 21.08 -33.29
CA ARG A 180 -41.87 20.48 -33.43
C ARG A 180 -42.80 20.89 -32.29
N ARG A 181 -42.33 20.83 -31.04
CA ARG A 181 -43.10 21.24 -29.86
C ARG A 181 -43.46 22.72 -29.85
N ARG A 182 -42.62 23.60 -30.40
CA ARG A 182 -42.95 25.03 -30.52
C ARG A 182 -44.02 25.29 -31.58
N LEU A 183 -43.97 24.57 -32.71
CA LEU A 183 -44.97 24.71 -33.78
C LEU A 183 -46.33 24.12 -33.39
N THR A 184 -46.36 22.97 -32.72
CA THR A 184 -47.63 22.29 -32.37
C THR A 184 -48.12 22.62 -30.95
N GLY A 185 -47.37 23.40 -30.18
CA GLY A 185 -47.56 23.58 -28.74
C GLY A 185 -48.03 24.96 -28.31
N GLN A 186 -48.66 25.75 -29.19
CA GLN A 186 -49.44 26.89 -28.72
C GLN A 186 -50.78 26.39 -28.19
N ALA A 187 -50.82 26.02 -26.90
CA ALA A 187 -52.07 26.00 -26.17
C ALA A 187 -52.56 27.45 -26.10
N ARG A 188 -53.67 27.74 -26.77
CA ARG A 188 -54.35 29.03 -26.61
C ARG A 188 -54.82 29.13 -25.16
N HIS A 189 -54.20 30.01 -24.39
CA HIS A 189 -54.88 30.61 -23.25
C HIS A 189 -55.86 31.63 -23.83
N SER A 190 -57.09 31.19 -24.10
CA SER A 190 -58.24 32.09 -24.15
C SER A 190 -58.66 32.31 -22.70
N GLY A 191 -58.32 33.47 -22.16
CA GLY A 191 -59.00 34.02 -20.99
C GLY A 191 -60.16 34.86 -21.49
N GLU A 192 -61.37 34.37 -21.26
CA GLU A 192 -62.55 35.19 -20.96
C GLU A 192 -62.92 34.90 -19.50
#